data_AF-A0A3N0Y931-F1
#
_entry.id   AF-A0A3N0Y931-F1
#
_cell.length_a   1.000
_cell.length_b   1.000
_cell.length_c   1.000
_cell.angle_alpha   90.00
_cell.angle_beta   90.00
_cell.angle_gamma   90.00
#
_symmetry.space_group_name_H-M   'P 1'
#
loop_
_entity.id
_entity.type
_entity.pdbx_description
1 polymer ?
#
loop_
_entity_poly.entity_id
_entity_poly.type
_entity_poly.pdbx_seq_one_letter_code
_entity_poly.pdbx_strand_id
1 'polypeptide(L)'
;MANYKEAPLASRPKTLDPAEYFNLSPDYRRAEEDRAALRARLKRQYLLQLNNPHRQELIEDPALTRWTHARGSNIYPNFRPTAKTSLMGSLFGVLPLFVLYFVFKTDRDKREAKMKAGTFERPYKLSS
;
A
#
# COMPACT_ATOMS: atom_id res chain seq x y z
N MET A 1 31.94 -15.07 10.08
CA MET A 1 30.47 -15.20 9.87
C MET A 1 29.92 -13.83 9.52
N ALA A 2 29.03 -13.73 8.52
CA ALA A 2 28.43 -12.45 8.12
C ALA A 2 27.29 -12.07 9.08
N ASN A 3 27.27 -10.83 9.56
CA ASN A 3 26.19 -10.31 10.40
C ASN A 3 24.94 -9.99 9.54
N TYR A 4 23.75 -10.36 10.03
CA TYR A 4 22.50 -10.10 9.31
C TYR A 4 22.17 -8.60 9.29
N LYS A 5 22.02 -8.04 8.09
CA LYS A 5 21.59 -6.65 7.86
C LYS A 5 20.12 -6.62 7.42
N GLU A 6 19.29 -5.97 8.20
CA GLU A 6 17.89 -5.76 7.88
C GLU A 6 17.70 -4.81 6.69
N ALA A 7 16.60 -5.00 5.96
CA ALA A 7 16.18 -4.14 4.87
C ALA A 7 14.66 -3.91 4.94
N PRO A 8 14.11 -2.86 4.30
CA PRO A 8 12.68 -2.54 4.37
C PRO A 8 11.73 -3.69 3.98
N LEU A 9 12.18 -4.58 3.09
CA LEU A 9 11.44 -5.77 2.65
C LEU A 9 12.01 -7.09 3.20
N ALA A 10 13.03 -7.02 4.06
CA ALA A 10 13.66 -8.19 4.70
C ALA A 10 13.92 -7.88 6.18
N SER A 11 12.90 -8.11 7.01
CA SER A 11 12.99 -7.92 8.46
C SER A 11 13.92 -8.93 9.10
N ARG A 12 14.48 -8.58 10.27
CA ARG A 12 15.31 -9.51 11.06
C ARG A 12 14.46 -10.69 11.58
N PRO A 13 14.94 -11.94 11.46
CA PRO A 13 14.32 -13.08 12.13
C PRO A 13 14.28 -12.87 13.64
N LYS A 14 13.18 -13.30 14.29
CA LYS A 14 12.99 -13.12 15.75
C LYS A 14 14.18 -13.65 16.56
N THR A 15 14.65 -14.86 16.24
CA THR A 15 15.76 -15.52 16.92
C THR A 15 17.09 -14.74 16.88
N LEU A 16 17.26 -13.83 15.93
CA LEU A 16 18.43 -12.96 15.81
C LEU A 16 18.23 -11.59 16.46
N ASP A 17 17.01 -11.28 16.92
CA ASP A 17 16.69 -10.01 17.57
C ASP A 17 17.18 -10.03 19.02
N PRO A 18 18.16 -9.18 19.40
CA PRO A 18 18.66 -9.13 20.77
C PRO A 18 17.58 -8.74 21.79
N ALA A 19 16.53 -8.03 21.35
CA ALA A 19 15.42 -7.65 22.21
C ALA A 19 14.61 -8.84 22.74
N GLU A 20 14.63 -9.99 22.06
CA GLU A 20 13.91 -11.20 22.49
C GLU A 20 14.51 -11.79 23.78
N TYR A 21 15.84 -11.67 23.97
CA TYR A 21 16.55 -12.36 25.06
C TYR A 21 17.17 -11.42 26.09
N PHE A 22 17.74 -10.28 25.69
CA PHE A 22 18.63 -9.50 26.56
C PHE A 22 17.97 -8.31 27.27
N ASN A 23 16.80 -7.84 26.83
CA ASN A 23 16.16 -6.60 27.32
C ASN A 23 14.80 -6.81 28.01
N LEU A 24 14.66 -7.90 28.79
CA LEU A 24 13.40 -8.27 29.47
C LEU A 24 13.21 -7.51 30.80
N SER A 25 12.85 -6.22 30.71
CA SER A 25 12.45 -5.44 31.89
C SER A 25 11.12 -5.91 32.48
N PRO A 26 10.83 -5.64 33.77
CA PRO A 26 9.52 -5.92 34.35
C PRO A 26 8.36 -5.26 33.58
N ASP A 27 8.57 -4.05 33.07
CA ASP A 27 7.56 -3.33 32.29
C ASP A 27 7.33 -3.95 30.92
N TYR A 28 8.37 -4.50 30.28
CA TYR A 28 8.22 -5.27 29.05
C TYR A 28 7.34 -6.51 29.26
N ARG A 29 7.55 -7.24 30.37
CA ARG A 29 6.71 -8.42 30.69
C ARG A 29 5.26 -8.03 30.92
N ARG A 30 5.00 -6.95 31.67
CA ARG A 30 3.64 -6.41 31.86
C ARG A 30 2.99 -6.06 30.53
N ALA A 31 3.70 -5.41 29.62
CA ALA A 31 3.18 -5.07 28.30
C ALA A 31 2.87 -6.32 27.45
N GLU A 32 3.68 -7.37 27.52
CA GLU A 32 3.41 -8.65 26.84
C GLU A 32 2.22 -9.39 27.47
N GLU A 33 2.08 -9.38 28.80
CA GLU A 33 0.92 -9.92 29.51
C GLU A 33 -0.36 -9.19 29.10
N ASP A 34 -0.33 -7.85 29.04
CA ASP A 34 -1.47 -7.04 28.60
C ASP A 34 -1.86 -7.34 27.14
N ARG A 35 -0.86 -7.47 26.25
CA ARG A 35 -1.09 -7.87 24.84
C ARG A 35 -1.69 -9.27 24.74
N ALA A 36 -1.20 -10.22 25.53
CA ALA A 36 -1.70 -11.59 25.58
C ALA A 36 -3.13 -11.64 26.12
N ALA A 37 -3.42 -10.89 27.18
CA ALA A 37 -4.76 -10.76 27.76
C ALA A 37 -5.76 -10.16 26.77
N LEU A 38 -5.36 -9.10 26.05
CA LEU A 38 -6.17 -8.49 25.00
C LEU A 38 -6.44 -9.50 23.87
N ARG A 39 -5.41 -10.21 23.40
CA ARG A 39 -5.56 -11.25 22.36
C ARG A 39 -6.49 -12.37 22.80
N ALA A 40 -6.34 -12.86 24.03
CA ALA A 40 -7.19 -13.90 24.59
C ALA A 40 -8.64 -13.44 24.69
N ARG A 41 -8.88 -12.20 25.13
CA ARG A 41 -10.23 -11.61 25.21
C ARG A 41 -10.90 -11.53 23.84
N LEU A 42 -10.20 -11.00 22.83
CA LEU A 42 -10.72 -10.90 21.47
C LEU A 42 -10.99 -12.29 20.86
N LYS A 43 -10.09 -13.24 21.06
CA LYS A 43 -10.27 -14.63 20.60
C LYS A 43 -11.49 -15.27 21.25
N ARG A 44 -11.67 -15.11 22.57
CA ARG A 44 -12.84 -15.62 23.30
C ARG A 44 -14.14 -15.02 22.73
N GLN A 45 -14.18 -13.71 22.52
CA GLN A 45 -15.36 -13.04 21.94
C GLN A 45 -15.71 -13.61 20.57
N TYR A 46 -14.73 -13.77 19.68
CA TYR A 46 -14.94 -14.33 18.36
C TYR A 46 -15.44 -15.78 18.41
N LEU A 47 -14.82 -16.63 19.24
CA LEU A 47 -15.21 -18.03 19.37
C LEU A 47 -16.63 -18.21 19.95
N LEU A 48 -17.04 -17.36 20.90
CA LEU A 48 -18.41 -17.38 21.43
C LEU A 48 -19.44 -17.05 20.35
N GLN A 49 -19.11 -16.15 19.43
CA GLN A 49 -19.98 -15.79 18.32
C GLN A 49 -20.01 -16.86 17.23
N LEU A 50 -18.84 -17.45 16.92
CA LEU A 50 -18.69 -18.51 15.92
C LEU A 50 -19.38 -19.81 16.33
N ASN A 51 -19.29 -20.17 17.61
CA ASN A 51 -19.85 -21.42 18.12
C ASN A 51 -21.33 -21.30 18.53
N ASN A 52 -22.00 -20.18 18.26
CA ASN A 52 -23.42 -20.01 18.55
C ASN A 52 -24.28 -20.72 17.48
N PRO A 53 -25.01 -21.79 17.82
CA PRO A 53 -25.80 -22.55 16.84
C PRO A 53 -27.00 -21.78 16.27
N HIS A 54 -27.42 -20.69 16.92
CA HIS A 54 -28.54 -19.87 16.46
C HIS A 54 -28.13 -18.74 15.52
N ARG A 55 -26.83 -18.52 15.29
CA ARG A 55 -26.35 -17.46 14.40
C ARG A 55 -26.45 -17.91 12.94
N GLN A 56 -27.09 -17.07 12.11
CA GLN A 56 -27.22 -17.29 10.66
C GLN A 56 -26.41 -16.27 9.83
N GLU A 57 -25.98 -15.17 10.46
CA GLU A 57 -25.31 -14.06 9.78
C GLU A 57 -23.78 -14.11 9.87
N LEU A 58 -23.12 -13.36 8.98
CA LEU A 58 -21.66 -13.19 8.99
C LEU A 58 -21.20 -12.50 10.29
N ILE A 59 -20.05 -12.92 10.79
CA ILE A 59 -19.41 -12.27 11.94
C ILE A 59 -18.75 -10.97 11.47
N GLU A 60 -19.31 -9.82 11.88
CA GLU A 60 -18.68 -8.53 11.64
C GLU A 60 -17.41 -8.36 12.49
N ASP A 61 -16.29 -8.08 11.83
CA ASP A 61 -15.05 -7.70 12.50
C ASP A 61 -14.94 -6.16 12.56
N PRO A 62 -15.08 -5.53 13.74
CA PRO A 62 -14.94 -4.09 13.86
C PRO A 62 -13.52 -3.60 13.52
N ALA A 63 -12.49 -4.45 13.59
CA ALA A 63 -11.15 -4.07 13.14
C ALA A 63 -11.11 -3.91 11.62
N LEU A 64 -11.75 -4.82 10.87
CA LEU A 64 -11.88 -4.72 9.41
C LEU A 64 -12.67 -3.48 9.02
N THR A 65 -13.83 -3.24 9.64
CA THR A 65 -14.66 -2.05 9.36
C THR A 65 -13.92 -0.75 9.64
N ARG A 66 -13.14 -0.68 10.73
CA ARG A 66 -12.29 0.50 11.00
C ARG A 66 -11.17 0.65 9.97
N TRP A 67 -10.58 -0.45 9.51
CA TRP A 67 -9.55 -0.43 8.48
C TRP A 67 -10.10 0.06 7.13
N THR A 68 -11.27 -0.43 6.71
CA THR A 68 -11.93 0.03 5.48
C THR A 68 -12.32 1.51 5.59
N HIS A 69 -12.88 1.93 6.73
CA HIS A 69 -13.18 3.33 7.01
C HIS A 69 -11.92 4.22 6.92
N ALA A 70 -10.82 3.79 7.53
CA ALA A 70 -9.55 4.52 7.50
C ALA A 70 -9.01 4.70 6.07
N ARG A 71 -9.24 3.71 5.19
CA ARG A 71 -8.79 3.70 3.79
C ARG A 71 -9.77 4.33 2.81
N GLY A 72 -11.04 4.50 3.18
CA GLY A 72 -12.08 5.03 2.31
C GLY A 72 -12.47 6.45 2.69
N SER A 73 -13.22 6.59 3.79
CA SER A 73 -13.84 7.85 4.21
C SER A 73 -12.91 8.77 4.98
N ASN A 74 -11.90 8.23 5.67
CA ASN A 74 -11.08 9.03 6.59
C ASN A 74 -9.87 9.74 5.93
N ILE A 75 -9.73 9.67 4.61
CA ILE A 75 -8.57 10.25 3.90
C ILE A 75 -8.69 11.78 3.82
N TYR A 76 -9.77 12.28 3.21
CA TYR A 76 -9.93 13.72 2.99
C TYR A 76 -10.12 14.55 4.27
N PRO A 77 -10.85 14.08 5.30
CA PRO A 77 -10.98 14.82 6.55
C PRO A 77 -9.64 15.12 7.24
N ASN A 78 -8.64 14.24 7.07
CA ASN A 78 -7.31 14.39 7.66
C ASN A 78 -6.26 14.91 6.68
N PHE A 79 -6.65 15.22 5.44
CA PHE A 79 -5.74 15.76 4.44
C PHE A 79 -5.42 17.23 4.75
N ARG A 80 -4.13 17.57 4.75
CA ARG A 80 -3.66 18.94 4.94
C ARG A 80 -2.86 19.38 3.72
N PRO A 81 -3.25 20.46 3.03
CA PRO A 81 -2.49 20.98 1.91
C PRO A 81 -1.19 21.61 2.43
N THR A 82 -0.10 20.85 2.34
CA THR A 82 1.27 21.27 2.68
C THR A 82 2.14 21.33 1.43
N ALA A 83 3.28 22.04 1.48
CA ALA A 83 4.20 22.11 0.35
C ALA A 83 4.65 20.71 -0.13
N LYS A 84 4.92 19.78 0.81
CA LYS A 84 5.28 18.39 0.49
C LYS A 84 4.16 17.64 -0.23
N THR A 85 2.92 17.71 0.27
CA THR A 85 1.79 17.01 -0.34
C THR A 85 1.44 17.60 -1.70
N SER A 86 1.50 18.92 -1.85
CA SER A 86 1.25 19.60 -3.12
C SER A 86 2.32 19.25 -4.17
N LEU A 87 3.61 19.24 -3.78
CA LEU A 87 4.70 18.81 -4.66
C LEU A 87 4.56 17.34 -5.08
N MET A 88 4.20 16.47 -4.14
CA MET A 88 3.99 15.05 -4.44
C MET A 88 2.81 14.85 -5.39
N GLY A 89 1.73 15.61 -5.17
CA GLY A 89 0.53 15.60 -6.02
C GLY A 89 0.81 16.13 -7.43
N SER A 90 1.57 17.21 -7.59
CA SER A 90 1.94 17.73 -8.92
C SER A 90 2.91 16.78 -9.63
N LEU A 91 3.90 16.24 -8.91
CA LEU A 91 4.87 15.31 -9.47
C LEU A 91 4.22 14.03 -9.99
N PHE A 92 3.27 13.45 -9.26
CA PHE A 92 2.65 12.19 -9.68
C PHE A 92 1.35 12.36 -10.46
N GLY A 93 0.66 13.49 -10.32
CA GLY A 93 -0.57 13.77 -11.07
C GLY A 93 -0.33 14.48 -12.39
N VAL A 94 0.51 15.51 -12.39
CA VAL A 94 0.67 16.42 -13.53
C VAL A 94 1.84 16.02 -14.43
N LEU A 95 3.00 15.67 -13.84
CA LEU A 95 4.19 15.31 -14.62
C LEU A 95 3.93 14.18 -15.65
N PRO A 96 3.25 13.06 -15.32
CA PRO A 96 3.06 11.99 -16.29
C PRO A 96 2.25 12.43 -17.51
N LEU A 97 1.30 13.36 -17.33
CA LEU A 97 0.52 13.91 -18.44
C LEU A 97 1.41 14.71 -19.40
N PHE A 98 2.31 15.52 -18.88
CA PHE A 98 3.28 16.26 -19.70
C PHE A 98 4.25 15.30 -20.41
N VAL A 99 4.76 14.29 -19.70
CA VAL A 99 5.64 13.28 -20.30
C VAL A 99 4.95 12.58 -21.47
N LEU A 100 3.72 12.09 -21.26
CA LEU A 100 2.94 11.44 -22.31
C LEU A 100 2.64 12.39 -23.47
N TYR A 101 2.30 13.65 -23.17
CA TYR A 101 2.06 14.67 -24.19
C TYR A 101 3.29 14.84 -25.10
N PHE A 102 4.48 15.04 -24.54
CA PHE A 102 5.69 15.22 -25.33
C PHE A 102 6.09 13.97 -26.10
N VAL A 103 5.96 12.78 -25.51
CA VAL A 103 6.24 11.51 -26.19
C VAL A 103 5.30 11.33 -27.39
N PHE A 104 3.98 11.48 -27.21
CA PHE A 104 3.03 11.32 -28.30
C PHE A 104 3.14 12.44 -29.33
N LYS A 105 3.37 13.68 -28.91
CA LYS A 105 3.51 14.81 -29.83
C LYS A 105 4.72 14.64 -30.72
N THR A 106 5.87 14.31 -30.15
CA THR A 106 7.11 14.09 -30.94
C THR A 106 7.01 12.89 -31.86
N ASP A 107 6.37 11.79 -31.44
CA ASP A 107 6.13 10.63 -32.31
C ASP A 107 5.21 10.98 -33.49
N ARG A 108 4.10 11.68 -33.21
CA ARG A 108 3.15 12.11 -34.24
C ARG A 108 3.78 13.05 -35.25
N ASP A 109 4.52 14.05 -34.79
CA ASP A 109 5.17 15.03 -35.66
C ASP A 109 6.24 14.37 -36.54
N LYS A 110 7.05 13.45 -35.98
CA LYS A 110 8.02 12.64 -36.75
C LYS A 110 7.32 11.79 -37.80
N ARG A 111 6.20 11.17 -37.45
CA ARG A 111 5.41 10.34 -38.37
C ARG A 111 4.82 11.18 -39.50
N GLU A 112 4.23 12.33 -39.19
CA GLU A 112 3.71 13.27 -40.20
C GLU A 112 4.81 13.81 -41.11
N ALA A 113 6.00 14.10 -40.56
CA ALA A 113 7.15 14.52 -41.36
C ALA A 113 7.60 13.43 -42.35
N LYS A 114 7.68 12.16 -41.92
CA LYS A 114 8.00 11.03 -42.82
C LYS A 114 6.94 10.82 -43.89
N MET A 115 5.66 11.01 -43.55
CA MET A 115 4.56 10.95 -44.54
C MET A 115 4.72 12.04 -45.60
N LYS A 116 5.00 13.29 -45.19
CA LYS A 116 5.22 14.41 -46.11
C LYS A 116 6.47 14.21 -46.98
N ALA A 117 7.52 13.61 -46.43
CA ALA A 117 8.75 13.30 -47.17
C ALA A 117 8.63 12.08 -48.11
N GLY A 118 7.49 11.37 -48.10
CA GLY A 118 7.29 10.14 -48.89
C GLY A 118 8.12 8.94 -48.43
N THR A 119 8.86 9.04 -47.32
CA THR A 119 9.72 7.98 -46.77
C THR A 119 8.99 7.05 -45.81
N PHE A 120 7.69 7.27 -45.59
CA PHE A 120 6.89 6.50 -44.67
C PHE A 120 6.20 5.32 -45.37
N GLU A 121 6.73 4.12 -45.17
CA GLU A 121 6.21 2.90 -45.78
C GLU A 121 5.01 2.33 -45.03
N ARG A 122 3.91 2.07 -45.75
CA ARG A 122 2.69 1.42 -45.23
C ARG A 122 2.08 0.46 -46.27
N PRO A 123 2.73 -0.66 -46.58
CA PRO A 123 2.34 -1.52 -47.70
C PRO A 123 0.95 -2.18 -47.57
N TYR A 124 0.48 -2.44 -46.34
CA TYR A 124 -0.76 -3.20 -46.09
C TYR A 124 -1.84 -2.41 -45.31
N LYS A 125 -1.75 -1.07 -45.24
CA LYS A 125 -2.76 -0.28 -44.51
C LYS A 125 -4.00 -0.07 -45.37
N LEU A 126 -4.98 -0.97 -45.24
CA LEU A 126 -6.23 -0.97 -46.00
C LEU A 126 -7.38 -0.22 -45.31
N SER A 127 -7.24 0.16 -44.04
CA SER A 127 -8.24 0.93 -43.30
C SER A 127 -7.81 2.39 -43.10
N SER A 128 -8.79 3.29 -43.24
CA SER A 128 -8.70 4.72 -42.86
C SER A 128 -8.19 4.86 -41.43
#